data_AF-A0A6A4PQ39-F1
#
_entry.id   AF-A0A6A4PQ39-F1
#
_cell.length_a   1.000
_cell.length_b   1.000
_cell.length_c   1.000
_cell.angle_alpha   90.00
_cell.angle_beta   90.00
_cell.angle_gamma   90.00
#
_symmetry.space_group_name_H-M   'P 1'
#
loop_
_entity.id
_entity.type
_entity.pdbx_description
1 polymer ?
#
loop_
_entity_poly.entity_id
_entity_poly.type
_entity_poly.pdbx_seq_one_letter_code
_entity_poly.pdbx_strand_id
1 'polypeptide(L)'
;MLRLWKWYQKCLAFHPVKTQVISSGVIWGAGDIAAQAVTYSIPNKTNSHFKDDDKEFKINWKRVATTSVFGLGFVGPVGHYWYEYLDRYIRLKLLLKPDSFRFVASKVAIDGMIFGPLDLLVFFTYMGFCTGKSVPQIKEDVKRDFLPALVLEGAIWPIVQVANFRFIPVRYQLLYVNFFCLMDSCFLSWVEQQEDAQWKQWVKSFLPLEQPKRHG
;
A
#
# COMPACT_ATOMS: atom_id res chain seq x y z
N MET A 1 5.54 11.72 23.50
CA MET A 1 4.63 10.73 22.88
C MET A 1 3.16 11.01 23.18
N LEU A 2 2.70 11.03 24.43
CA LEU A 2 1.27 11.22 24.78
C LEU A 2 0.66 12.57 24.36
N ARG A 3 1.44 13.66 24.33
CA ARG A 3 0.96 15.00 23.95
C ARG A 3 0.63 15.10 22.45
N LEU A 4 1.47 14.53 21.58
CA LEU A 4 1.27 14.50 20.14
C LEU A 4 0.04 13.66 19.78
N TRP A 5 -0.11 12.49 20.40
CA TRP A 5 -1.28 11.63 20.22
C TRP A 5 -2.57 12.33 20.65
N LYS A 6 -2.59 12.97 21.83
CA LYS A 6 -3.76 13.75 22.29
C LYS A 6 -4.08 14.91 21.34
N TRP A 7 -3.07 15.58 20.79
CA TRP A 7 -3.27 16.63 19.79
C TRP A 7 -3.88 16.07 18.50
N TYR A 8 -3.33 14.97 17.98
CA TYR A 8 -3.89 14.28 16.81
C TYR A 8 -5.34 13.87 17.03
N GLN A 9 -5.67 13.30 18.19
CA GLN A 9 -7.04 12.92 18.56
C GLN A 9 -7.99 14.14 18.56
N LYS A 10 -7.54 15.30 19.06
CA LYS A 10 -8.34 16.54 19.01
C LYS A 10 -8.56 17.02 17.57
N CYS A 11 -7.51 17.03 16.75
CA CYS A 11 -7.62 17.39 15.34
C CYS A 11 -8.56 16.45 14.59
N LEU A 12 -8.44 15.14 14.82
CA LEU A 12 -9.29 14.13 14.23
C LEU A 12 -10.76 14.26 14.67
N ALA A 13 -11.01 14.65 15.93
CA ALA A 13 -12.36 14.88 16.42
C ALA A 13 -13.01 16.13 15.80
N PHE A 14 -12.24 17.21 15.61
CA PHE A 14 -12.77 18.49 15.12
C PHE A 14 -12.80 18.58 13.59
N HIS A 15 -11.81 17.97 12.93
CA HIS A 15 -11.63 17.96 11.47
C HIS A 15 -11.18 16.57 10.98
N PRO A 16 -12.07 15.56 11.01
CA PRO A 16 -11.72 14.16 10.74
C PRO A 16 -11.11 13.96 9.35
N VAL A 17 -11.79 14.44 8.30
CA VAL A 17 -11.34 14.30 6.91
C VAL A 17 -9.99 14.97 6.71
N LYS A 18 -9.86 16.26 7.07
CA LYS A 18 -8.61 17.02 6.86
C LYS A 18 -7.43 16.38 7.58
N THR A 19 -7.64 15.95 8.83
CA THR A 19 -6.58 15.32 9.64
C THR A 19 -6.12 14.01 9.00
N GLN A 20 -7.07 13.18 8.58
CA GLN A 20 -6.76 11.91 7.93
C GLN A 20 -6.06 12.11 6.59
N VAL A 21 -6.57 13.00 5.73
CA VAL A 21 -5.96 13.37 4.46
C VAL A 21 -4.50 13.78 4.64
N ILE A 22 -4.24 14.78 5.49
CA ILE A 22 -2.88 15.28 5.74
C ILE A 22 -1.98 14.17 6.28
N SER A 23 -2.48 13.38 7.24
CA SER A 23 -1.69 12.28 7.81
C SER A 23 -1.37 11.19 6.79
N SER A 24 -2.30 10.85 5.89
CA SER A 24 -2.06 9.90 4.80
C SER A 24 -0.92 10.39 3.90
N GLY A 25 -0.96 11.65 3.49
CA GLY A 25 0.12 12.24 2.68
C GLY A 25 1.50 12.12 3.30
N VAL A 26 1.59 12.49 4.59
CA VAL A 26 2.86 12.43 5.34
C VAL A 26 3.35 10.98 5.48
N ILE A 27 2.46 10.04 5.80
CA ILE A 27 2.83 8.63 6.00
C ILE A 27 3.28 8.00 4.68
N TRP A 28 2.58 8.26 3.57
CA TRP A 28 2.96 7.75 2.26
C TRP A 28 4.32 8.29 1.81
N GLY A 29 4.57 9.60 1.98
CA GLY A 29 5.88 10.18 1.69
C GLY A 29 7.00 9.61 2.55
N ALA A 30 6.77 9.48 3.87
CA ALA A 30 7.73 8.88 4.79
C ALA A 30 8.00 7.41 4.44
N GLY A 31 6.97 6.67 4.04
CA GLY A 31 7.10 5.27 3.65
C GLY A 31 7.86 5.08 2.35
N ASP A 32 7.70 5.98 1.39
CA ASP A 32 8.50 5.97 0.18
C ASP A 32 9.99 6.26 0.48
N ILE A 33 10.29 7.21 1.36
CA ILE A 33 11.67 7.46 1.83
C ILE A 33 12.25 6.21 2.51
N ALA A 34 11.49 5.57 3.39
CA ALA A 34 11.92 4.35 4.08
C ALA A 34 12.16 3.20 3.10
N ALA A 35 11.26 2.99 2.14
CA ALA A 35 11.38 2.00 1.08
C ALA A 35 12.65 2.24 0.22
N GLN A 36 12.92 3.50 -0.15
CA GLN A 36 14.15 3.87 -0.86
C GLN A 36 15.40 3.61 0.00
N ALA A 37 15.36 3.90 1.30
CA ALA A 37 16.47 3.65 2.22
C ALA A 37 16.76 2.16 2.40
N VAL A 38 15.72 1.32 2.51
CA VAL A 38 15.83 -0.15 2.53
C VAL A 38 16.50 -0.63 1.23
N THR A 39 16.03 -0.13 0.09
CA THR A 39 16.61 -0.43 -1.23
C THR A 39 18.10 -0.09 -1.27
N TYR A 40 18.49 1.07 -0.78
CA TYR A 40 19.90 1.46 -0.77
C TYR A 40 20.76 0.63 0.19
N SER A 41 20.21 0.28 1.36
CA SER A 41 20.98 -0.36 2.44
C SER A 41 21.29 -1.84 2.18
N ILE A 42 20.64 -2.47 1.21
CA ILE A 42 20.81 -3.89 0.91
C ILE A 42 21.71 -4.01 -0.32
N PRO A 43 22.93 -4.57 -0.18
CA PRO A 43 23.83 -4.75 -1.31
C PRO A 43 23.24 -5.78 -2.29
N ASN A 44 22.99 -5.34 -3.53
CA ASN A 44 22.69 -6.23 -4.64
C ASN A 44 23.86 -7.21 -4.83
N LYS A 45 23.67 -8.48 -4.43
CA LYS A 45 24.69 -9.54 -4.56
C LYS A 45 25.07 -9.82 -6.03
N THR A 46 24.25 -9.38 -6.97
CA THR A 46 24.38 -9.65 -8.41
C THR A 46 25.27 -8.63 -9.15
N ASN A 47 25.65 -7.50 -8.53
CA ASN A 47 26.55 -6.50 -9.13
C ASN A 47 27.93 -6.44 -8.45
N SER A 48 28.43 -7.57 -7.95
CA SER A 48 29.72 -7.68 -7.28
C SER A 48 30.94 -7.64 -8.23
N HIS A 49 30.83 -7.07 -9.44
CA HIS A 49 31.96 -6.94 -10.37
C HIS A 49 32.42 -5.52 -10.67
N PHE A 50 31.72 -4.47 -10.21
CA PHE A 50 32.23 -3.10 -10.24
C PHE A 50 31.83 -2.41 -8.93
N LYS A 51 32.72 -2.48 -7.93
CA LYS A 51 32.69 -1.58 -6.78
C LYS A 51 33.09 -0.18 -7.28
N ASP A 52 32.11 0.64 -7.57
CA ASP A 52 32.28 2.09 -7.43
C ASP A 52 31.99 2.44 -5.98
N ASP A 53 33.01 2.92 -5.27
CA ASP A 53 32.99 3.29 -3.85
C ASP A 53 32.19 4.60 -3.56
N ASP A 54 31.46 5.16 -4.53
CA ASP A 54 30.80 6.48 -4.43
C ASP A 54 29.29 6.50 -4.77
N LYS A 55 28.51 5.48 -4.42
CA LYS A 55 27.04 5.60 -4.50
C LYS A 55 26.50 6.36 -3.29
N GLU A 56 26.46 7.68 -3.32
CA GLU A 56 25.69 8.45 -2.31
C GLU A 56 24.21 8.03 -2.34
N PHE A 57 23.62 7.83 -1.15
CA PHE A 57 22.18 7.66 -1.02
C PHE A 57 21.44 8.92 -1.48
N LYS A 58 20.88 8.89 -2.69
CA LYS A 58 20.10 9.99 -3.26
C LYS A 58 18.61 9.66 -3.22
N ILE A 59 17.89 10.37 -2.35
CA ILE A 59 16.43 10.28 -2.26
C ILE A 59 15.82 10.82 -3.57
N ASN A 60 15.00 9.99 -4.21
CA ASN A 60 14.17 10.38 -5.33
C ASN A 60 12.97 11.19 -4.81
N TRP A 61 13.16 12.50 -4.65
CA TRP A 61 12.12 13.42 -4.19
C TRP A 61 10.89 13.47 -5.10
N LYS A 62 11.04 13.16 -6.40
CA LYS A 62 9.91 13.07 -7.32
C LYS A 62 8.99 11.91 -6.93
N ARG A 63 9.55 10.73 -6.61
CA ARG A 63 8.79 9.56 -6.15
C ARG A 63 8.12 9.82 -4.79
N VAL A 64 8.82 10.48 -3.87
CA VAL A 64 8.28 10.88 -2.56
C VAL A 64 7.10 11.84 -2.74
N ALA A 65 7.24 12.84 -3.62
CA ALA A 65 6.16 13.78 -3.89
C ALA A 65 4.95 13.09 -4.54
N THR A 66 5.18 12.22 -5.51
CA THR A 66 4.12 11.43 -6.17
C THR A 66 3.34 10.57 -5.18
N THR A 67 4.02 9.78 -4.36
CA THR A 67 3.37 8.91 -3.35
C THR A 67 2.67 9.74 -2.26
N SER A 68 3.26 10.86 -1.83
CA SER A 68 2.61 11.79 -0.89
C SER A 68 1.33 12.37 -1.47
N VAL A 69 1.34 12.79 -2.75
CA VAL A 69 0.15 13.32 -3.43
C VAL A 69 -0.91 12.24 -3.60
N PHE A 70 -0.53 10.99 -3.85
CA PHE A 70 -1.45 9.86 -3.85
C PHE A 70 -2.12 9.67 -2.48
N GLY A 71 -1.33 9.70 -1.41
CA GLY A 71 -1.81 9.65 -0.03
C GLY A 71 -2.77 10.79 0.31
N LEU A 72 -2.47 12.02 -0.11
CA LEU A 72 -3.30 13.21 0.11
C LEU A 72 -4.58 13.20 -0.74
N GLY A 73 -4.46 12.89 -2.03
CA GLY A 73 -5.52 13.11 -3.02
C GLY A 73 -6.47 11.93 -3.19
N PHE A 74 -5.99 10.71 -2.92
CA PHE A 74 -6.78 9.48 -3.13
C PHE A 74 -6.97 8.72 -1.82
N VAL A 75 -5.91 8.18 -1.22
CA VAL A 75 -6.02 7.27 -0.06
C VAL A 75 -6.64 7.96 1.15
N GLY A 76 -6.26 9.21 1.41
CA GLY A 76 -6.84 10.05 2.46
C GLY A 76 -8.36 10.22 2.35
N PRO A 77 -8.88 10.90 1.31
CA PRO A 77 -10.30 11.17 1.21
C PRO A 77 -11.10 9.90 0.91
N VAL A 78 -10.66 9.08 -0.05
CA VAL A 78 -11.40 7.88 -0.46
C VAL A 78 -11.41 6.86 0.67
N GLY A 79 -10.26 6.62 1.32
CA GLY A 79 -10.16 5.69 2.46
C GLY A 79 -11.00 6.13 3.67
N HIS A 80 -11.06 7.43 3.96
CA HIS A 80 -11.93 7.97 5.02
C HIS A 80 -13.40 7.60 4.79
N TYR A 81 -13.92 8.00 3.63
CA TYR A 81 -15.32 7.77 3.29
C TYR A 81 -15.62 6.29 3.09
N TRP A 82 -14.67 5.51 2.57
CA TRP A 82 -14.81 4.07 2.41
C TRP A 82 -15.02 3.37 3.75
N TYR A 83 -14.16 3.58 4.74
CA TYR A 83 -14.31 2.90 6.03
C TYR A 83 -15.54 3.35 6.81
N GLU A 84 -15.92 4.62 6.72
CA GLU A 84 -17.16 5.12 7.31
C GLU A 84 -18.41 4.53 6.63
N TYR A 85 -18.41 4.48 5.29
CA TYR A 85 -19.46 3.87 4.51
C TYR A 85 -19.59 2.37 4.79
N LEU A 86 -18.47 1.65 4.78
CA LEU A 86 -18.44 0.20 5.01
C LEU A 86 -18.97 -0.16 6.40
N ASP A 87 -18.57 0.60 7.43
CA ASP A 87 -19.11 0.42 8.78
C ASP A 87 -20.62 0.68 8.84
N ARG A 88 -21.10 1.78 8.25
CA ARG A 88 -22.53 2.11 8.18
C ARG A 88 -23.33 1.07 7.41
N TYR A 89 -22.84 0.64 6.26
CA TYR A 89 -23.50 -0.35 5.41
C TYR A 89 -23.71 -1.66 6.17
N ILE A 90 -22.68 -2.17 6.83
CA ILE A 90 -22.78 -3.45 7.54
C ILE A 90 -23.68 -3.36 8.77
N ARG A 91 -23.64 -2.25 9.51
CA ARG A 91 -24.51 -2.04 10.68
C ARG A 91 -25.98 -1.84 10.28
N LEU A 92 -26.24 -1.05 9.25
CA LEU A 92 -27.60 -0.58 8.92
C LEU A 92 -28.30 -1.43 7.86
N LYS A 93 -27.56 -2.04 6.93
CA LYS A 93 -28.13 -2.88 5.87
C LYS A 93 -28.02 -4.36 6.19
N LEU A 94 -26.84 -4.83 6.62
CA LEU A 94 -26.64 -6.24 6.98
C LEU A 94 -27.06 -6.57 8.42
N LEU A 95 -27.35 -5.54 9.24
CA LEU A 95 -27.80 -5.67 10.63
C LEU A 95 -26.88 -6.56 11.48
N LEU A 96 -25.59 -6.58 11.15
CA LEU A 96 -24.61 -7.41 11.86
C LEU A 96 -24.19 -6.72 13.16
N LYS A 97 -24.13 -7.52 14.24
CA LYS A 97 -23.66 -7.03 15.54
C LYS A 97 -22.19 -6.58 15.40
N PRO A 98 -21.86 -5.36 15.87
CA PRO A 98 -20.47 -4.91 15.95
C PRO A 98 -19.60 -5.93 16.67
N ASP A 99 -18.35 -6.09 16.23
CA ASP A 99 -17.36 -7.01 16.79
C ASP A 99 -17.67 -8.51 16.66
N SER A 100 -18.79 -8.89 16.02
CA SER A 100 -19.05 -10.29 15.70
C SER A 100 -18.10 -10.78 14.60
N PHE A 101 -17.83 -12.10 14.59
CA PHE A 101 -17.02 -12.72 13.53
C PHE A 101 -17.58 -12.39 12.13
N ARG A 102 -18.91 -12.49 11.96
CA ARG A 102 -19.59 -12.16 10.70
C ARG A 102 -19.38 -10.70 10.29
N PHE A 103 -19.45 -9.77 11.24
CA PHE A 103 -19.21 -8.36 10.98
C PHE A 103 -17.81 -8.10 10.43
N VAL A 104 -16.79 -8.67 11.08
CA VAL A 104 -15.39 -8.52 10.64
C VAL A 104 -15.16 -9.23 9.31
N ALA A 105 -15.62 -10.47 9.16
CA ALA A 105 -15.45 -11.24 7.93
C ALA A 105 -16.11 -10.55 6.73
N SER A 106 -17.32 -9.99 6.88
CA SER A 106 -17.98 -9.22 5.82
C SER A 106 -17.20 -7.95 5.46
N LYS A 107 -16.64 -7.24 6.44
CA LYS A 107 -15.78 -6.07 6.17
C LYS A 107 -14.57 -6.45 5.35
N VAL A 108 -13.83 -7.47 5.78
CA VAL A 108 -12.62 -7.94 5.10
C VAL A 108 -12.93 -8.43 3.68
N ALA A 109 -14.04 -9.15 3.50
CA ALA A 109 -14.44 -9.63 2.18
C ALA A 109 -14.80 -8.47 1.24
N ILE A 110 -15.61 -7.51 1.69
CA ILE A 110 -15.99 -6.36 0.86
C ILE A 110 -14.78 -5.47 0.54
N ASP A 111 -13.92 -5.23 1.54
CA ASP A 111 -12.69 -4.46 1.37
C ASP A 111 -11.75 -5.13 0.37
N GLY A 112 -11.48 -6.43 0.55
CA GLY A 112 -10.58 -7.19 -0.32
C GLY A 112 -11.13 -7.46 -1.73
N MET A 113 -12.44 -7.56 -1.91
CA MET A 113 -13.03 -7.84 -3.23
C MET A 113 -13.35 -6.58 -4.05
N ILE A 114 -13.59 -5.44 -3.39
CA ILE A 114 -13.98 -4.19 -4.06
C ILE A 114 -12.86 -3.16 -3.96
N PHE A 115 -12.44 -2.82 -2.75
CA PHE A 115 -11.49 -1.74 -2.54
C PHE A 115 -10.08 -2.14 -2.95
N GLY A 116 -9.62 -3.33 -2.57
CA GLY A 116 -8.29 -3.84 -2.92
C GLY A 116 -7.99 -3.79 -4.42
N PRO A 117 -8.78 -4.43 -5.30
CA PRO A 117 -8.55 -4.40 -6.75
C PRO A 117 -8.63 -2.99 -7.33
N LEU A 118 -9.56 -2.16 -6.83
CA LEU A 118 -9.73 -0.79 -7.30
C LEU A 118 -8.54 0.09 -6.91
N ASP A 119 -8.13 0.05 -5.64
CA ASP A 119 -6.99 0.81 -5.11
C ASP A 119 -5.71 0.43 -5.85
N LEU A 120 -5.46 -0.87 -6.03
CA LEU A 120 -4.30 -1.37 -6.75
C LEU A 120 -4.29 -0.90 -8.22
N LEU A 121 -5.43 -0.96 -8.91
CA LEU A 121 -5.54 -0.52 -10.30
C LEU A 121 -5.27 0.99 -10.43
N VAL A 122 -5.84 1.78 -9.53
CA VAL A 122 -5.65 3.24 -9.50
C VAL A 122 -4.20 3.57 -9.19
N PHE A 123 -3.59 2.86 -8.23
CA PHE A 123 -2.18 3.04 -7.86
C PHE A 123 -1.25 2.76 -9.05
N PHE A 124 -1.35 1.59 -9.70
CA PHE A 124 -0.53 1.25 -10.86
C PHE A 124 -0.68 2.27 -11.99
N THR A 125 -1.92 2.68 -12.27
CA THR A 125 -2.22 3.66 -13.32
C THR A 125 -1.61 5.03 -12.98
N TYR A 126 -1.82 5.51 -11.76
CA TYR A 126 -1.30 6.79 -11.28
C TYR A 126 0.23 6.82 -11.30
N MET A 127 0.88 5.79 -10.75
CA MET A 127 2.34 5.68 -10.75
C MET A 127 2.89 5.60 -12.17
N GLY A 128 2.22 4.89 -13.08
CA GLY A 128 2.57 4.84 -14.50
C GLY A 128 2.59 6.23 -15.14
N PHE A 129 1.56 7.04 -14.93
CA PHE A 129 1.53 8.42 -15.45
C PHE A 129 2.60 9.31 -14.82
N CYS A 130 2.80 9.26 -13.51
CA CYS A 130 3.79 10.08 -12.83
C CYS A 130 5.24 9.73 -13.19
N THR A 131 5.49 8.47 -13.58
CA THR A 131 6.78 8.02 -14.13
C THR A 131 6.97 8.37 -15.61
N GLY A 132 5.96 8.97 -16.26
CA GLY A 132 6.03 9.42 -17.65
C GLY A 132 5.78 8.31 -18.67
N LYS A 133 5.20 7.17 -18.26
CA LYS A 133 4.84 6.09 -19.18
C LYS A 133 3.66 6.50 -20.07
N SER A 134 3.67 6.03 -21.31
CA SER A 134 2.53 6.16 -22.22
C SER A 134 1.39 5.22 -21.83
N VAL A 135 0.16 5.54 -22.24
CA VAL A 135 -1.02 4.71 -21.95
C VAL A 135 -0.86 3.24 -22.37
N PRO A 136 -0.29 2.90 -23.55
CA PRO A 136 -0.05 1.52 -23.93
C PRO A 136 0.89 0.79 -22.95
N GLN A 137 1.95 1.44 -22.51
CA GLN A 137 2.92 0.87 -21.55
C GLN A 137 2.27 0.63 -20.18
N ILE A 138 1.47 1.57 -19.70
CA ILE A 138 0.72 1.41 -18.44
C ILE A 138 -0.23 0.22 -18.54
N LYS A 139 -0.93 0.07 -19.66
CA LYS A 139 -1.85 -1.06 -19.88
C LYS A 139 -1.12 -2.39 -19.90
N GLU A 140 0.08 -2.44 -20.47
CA GLU A 140 0.92 -3.64 -20.49
C GLU A 140 1.43 -4.00 -19.09
N ASP A 141 1.93 -3.01 -18.34
CA ASP A 141 2.37 -3.20 -16.96
C ASP A 141 1.23 -3.68 -16.06
N VAL A 142 0.04 -3.06 -16.16
CA VAL A 142 -1.15 -3.52 -15.43
C VAL A 142 -1.49 -4.95 -15.82
N LYS A 143 -1.50 -5.31 -17.10
CA LYS A 143 -1.78 -6.70 -17.50
C LYS A 143 -0.78 -7.71 -16.92
N ARG A 144 0.50 -7.33 -16.89
CA ARG A 144 1.59 -8.19 -16.42
C ARG A 144 1.57 -8.35 -14.90
N ASP A 145 1.44 -7.24 -14.18
CA ASP A 145 1.77 -7.18 -12.75
C ASP A 145 0.53 -7.16 -11.84
N PHE A 146 -0.65 -6.77 -12.36
CA PHE A 146 -1.85 -6.58 -11.54
C PHE A 146 -2.33 -7.86 -10.85
N LEU A 147 -2.48 -8.97 -11.58
CA LEU A 147 -2.93 -10.24 -11.00
C LEU A 147 -1.93 -10.80 -9.97
N PRO A 148 -0.63 -10.88 -10.28
CA PRO A 148 0.39 -11.26 -9.30
C PRO A 148 0.35 -10.40 -8.03
N ALA A 149 0.29 -9.08 -8.19
CA ALA A 149 0.19 -8.16 -7.05
C ALA A 149 -1.10 -8.40 -6.27
N LEU A 150 -2.25 -8.52 -6.94
CA LEU A 150 -3.54 -8.74 -6.30
C LEU A 150 -3.57 -10.04 -5.47
N VAL A 151 -2.93 -11.11 -5.95
CA VAL A 151 -2.85 -12.37 -5.19
C VAL A 151 -1.92 -12.23 -3.99
N LEU A 152 -0.77 -11.57 -4.15
CA LEU A 152 0.18 -11.33 -3.06
C LEU A 152 -0.45 -10.46 -1.96
N GLU A 153 -1.00 -9.31 -2.34
CA GLU A 153 -1.72 -8.41 -1.44
C GLU A 153 -2.92 -9.12 -0.80
N GLY A 154 -3.66 -9.88 -1.61
CA GLY A 154 -4.81 -10.66 -1.17
C GLY A 154 -4.47 -11.78 -0.18
N ALA A 155 -3.20 -12.20 -0.06
CA ALA A 155 -2.77 -13.16 0.96
C ALA A 155 -2.39 -12.48 2.28
N ILE A 156 -1.82 -11.26 2.22
CA ILE A 156 -1.26 -10.56 3.38
C ILE A 156 -2.31 -9.64 4.03
N TRP A 157 -2.99 -8.83 3.23
CA TRP A 157 -3.91 -7.79 3.72
C TRP A 157 -5.11 -8.30 4.50
N PRO A 158 -5.71 -9.47 4.20
CA PRO A 158 -6.81 -9.96 5.03
C PRO A 158 -6.43 -10.11 6.51
N ILE A 159 -5.20 -10.52 6.81
CA ILE A 159 -4.72 -10.66 8.19
C ILE A 159 -4.66 -9.28 8.86
N VAL A 160 -4.09 -8.30 8.16
CA VAL A 160 -3.99 -6.90 8.61
C VAL A 160 -5.39 -6.30 8.81
N GLN A 161 -6.31 -6.53 7.88
CA GLN A 161 -7.67 -5.99 7.92
C GLN A 161 -8.56 -6.68 8.97
N VAL A 162 -8.38 -7.97 9.24
CA VAL A 162 -9.05 -8.64 10.36
C VAL A 162 -8.69 -7.93 11.67
N ALA A 163 -7.41 -7.67 11.92
CA ALA A 163 -6.97 -6.95 13.11
C ALA A 163 -7.52 -5.51 13.14
N ASN A 164 -7.47 -4.81 12.00
CA ASN A 164 -7.99 -3.46 11.85
C ASN A 164 -9.49 -3.38 12.23
N PHE A 165 -10.33 -4.19 11.58
CA PHE A 165 -11.77 -4.14 11.78
C PHE A 165 -12.25 -4.73 13.10
N ARG A 166 -11.43 -5.57 13.76
CA ARG A 166 -11.76 -6.19 15.05
C ARG A 166 -11.39 -5.32 16.26
N PHE A 167 -10.26 -4.61 16.19
CA PHE A 167 -9.67 -3.92 17.34
C PHE A 167 -9.60 -2.40 17.19
N ILE A 168 -9.59 -1.88 15.97
CA ILE A 168 -9.39 -0.46 15.71
C ILE A 168 -10.73 0.24 15.47
N PRO A 169 -11.07 1.30 16.24
CA PRO A 169 -12.26 2.10 15.98
C PRO A 169 -12.20 2.75 14.59
N VAL A 170 -13.33 2.83 13.89
CA VAL A 170 -13.46 3.32 12.49
C VAL A 170 -12.65 4.59 12.21
N ARG A 171 -12.69 5.57 13.13
CA ARG A 171 -11.95 6.83 13.00
C ARG A 171 -10.43 6.70 12.90
N TYR A 172 -9.84 5.58 13.33
CA TYR A 172 -8.41 5.30 13.30
C TYR A 172 -8.04 4.20 12.28
N GLN A 173 -9.02 3.57 11.62
CA GLN A 173 -8.77 2.46 10.70
C GLN A 173 -7.90 2.88 9.52
N LEU A 174 -8.11 4.07 8.98
CA LEU A 174 -7.27 4.60 7.90
C LEU A 174 -5.83 4.85 8.36
N LEU A 175 -5.65 5.38 9.57
CA LEU A 175 -4.31 5.61 10.13
C LEU A 175 -3.55 4.30 10.30
N TYR A 176 -4.24 3.26 10.80
CA TYR A 176 -3.68 1.91 10.93
C TYR A 176 -3.26 1.35 9.58
N VAL A 177 -4.14 1.42 8.57
CA VAL A 177 -3.87 0.93 7.21
C VAL A 177 -2.68 1.65 6.59
N ASN A 178 -2.64 2.99 6.63
CA ASN A 178 -1.50 3.76 6.10
C ASN A 178 -0.17 3.36 6.75
N PHE A 179 -0.16 3.08 8.05
CA PHE A 179 1.06 2.63 8.73
C PHE A 179 1.53 1.26 8.21
N PHE A 180 0.60 0.33 7.97
CA PHE A 180 0.95 -0.96 7.37
C PHE A 180 1.32 -0.83 5.89
N CYS A 181 0.76 0.12 5.13
CA CYS A 181 1.22 0.43 3.77
C CYS A 181 2.70 0.86 3.74
N LEU A 182 3.16 1.61 4.75
CA LEU A 182 4.58 1.96 4.89
C LEU A 182 5.44 0.71 5.09
N MET A 183 5.02 -0.19 5.99
CA MET A 183 5.73 -1.44 6.24
C MET A 183 5.75 -2.33 5.01
N ASP A 184 4.63 -2.42 4.31
CA ASP A 184 4.49 -3.17 3.07
C ASP A 184 5.37 -2.60 1.96
N SER A 185 5.41 -1.28 1.78
CA SER A 185 6.32 -0.62 0.84
C SER A 185 7.79 -0.95 1.11
N CYS A 186 8.18 -0.99 2.39
CA CYS A 186 9.53 -1.40 2.79
C CYS A 186 9.78 -2.89 2.53
N PHE A 187 8.80 -3.75 2.84
CA PHE A 187 8.87 -5.18 2.65
C PHE A 187 8.97 -5.53 1.16
N LEU A 188 8.11 -4.98 0.30
CA LEU A 188 8.15 -5.18 -1.14
C LEU A 188 9.47 -4.69 -1.75
N SER A 189 9.98 -3.54 -1.30
CA SER A 189 11.29 -3.04 -1.76
C SER A 189 12.42 -3.98 -1.34
N TRP A 190 12.39 -4.50 -0.10
CA TRP A 190 13.33 -5.53 0.36
C TRP A 190 13.20 -6.82 -0.44
N VAL A 191 11.96 -7.27 -0.69
CA VAL A 191 11.66 -8.47 -1.48
C VAL A 191 12.24 -8.28 -2.86
N GLU A 192 11.90 -7.22 -3.60
CA GLU A 192 12.33 -6.98 -4.99
C GLU A 192 13.84 -7.22 -5.19
N GLN A 193 14.67 -6.73 -4.27
CA GLN A 193 16.12 -6.86 -4.30
C GLN A 193 16.68 -8.26 -4.07
N GLN A 194 15.91 -9.16 -3.48
CA GLN A 194 16.31 -10.55 -3.25
C GLN A 194 16.13 -11.40 -4.54
N GLU A 195 16.50 -10.91 -5.73
CA GLU A 195 16.20 -11.53 -7.05
C GLU A 195 16.48 -13.04 -7.13
N ASP A 196 17.46 -13.56 -6.37
CA ASP A 196 17.93 -14.96 -6.38
C ASP A 196 17.39 -15.86 -5.25
N ALA A 197 16.42 -15.42 -4.45
CA ALA A 197 15.92 -16.25 -3.35
C ALA A 197 15.05 -17.42 -3.88
N GLN A 198 15.38 -18.66 -3.49
CA GLN A 198 14.69 -19.88 -3.96
C GLN A 198 13.16 -19.85 -3.72
N TRP A 199 12.72 -19.22 -2.63
CA TRP A 199 11.28 -19.08 -2.33
C TRP A 199 10.55 -18.17 -3.33
N LYS A 200 11.23 -17.21 -3.97
CA LYS A 200 10.61 -16.39 -5.03
C LYS A 200 10.37 -17.20 -6.29
N GLN A 201 11.25 -18.14 -6.64
CA GLN A 201 11.01 -19.04 -7.78
C GLN A 201 9.82 -19.95 -7.50
N TRP A 202 9.68 -20.40 -6.25
CA TRP A 202 8.51 -21.15 -5.79
C TRP A 202 7.23 -20.29 -5.86
N VAL A 203 7.23 -19.04 -5.39
CA VAL A 203 6.07 -18.12 -5.54
C VAL A 203 5.76 -17.81 -7.02
N LYS A 204 6.78 -17.56 -7.85
CA LYS A 204 6.64 -17.41 -9.32
C LYS A 204 6.10 -18.68 -10.00
N SER A 205 6.25 -19.86 -9.40
CA SER A 205 5.66 -21.10 -9.93
C SER A 205 4.15 -21.20 -9.65
N PHE A 206 3.64 -20.54 -8.60
CA PHE A 206 2.20 -20.42 -8.32
C PHE A 206 1.53 -19.28 -9.09
N LEU A 207 2.30 -18.27 -9.49
CA LEU A 207 1.86 -17.12 -10.27
C LEU A 207 2.62 -17.10 -11.59
N PRO A 208 2.10 -17.69 -12.69
CA PRO A 208 2.78 -17.69 -13.97
C PRO A 208 2.84 -16.25 -14.51
N LEU A 209 3.88 -15.53 -14.10
CA LEU A 209 4.29 -14.27 -14.67
C LEU A 209 4.86 -14.58 -16.06
N GLU A 210 4.11 -14.29 -17.12
CA GLU A 210 4.67 -14.23 -18.47
C GLU A 210 5.76 -13.15 -18.48
N GLN A 211 7.02 -13.59 -18.50
CA GLN A 211 8.16 -12.72 -18.75
C GLN A 211 8.06 -12.21 -20.20
N PRO A 212 8.13 -10.89 -20.47
CA PRO A 212 8.29 -10.43 -21.83
C PRO A 212 9.68 -10.87 -22.31
N LYS A 213 9.71 -11.67 -23.39
CA LYS A 213 10.94 -12.05 -24.07
C LYS A 213 11.72 -10.77 -24.42
N ARG A 214 12.84 -10.52 -23.72
CA ARG A 214 13.86 -9.57 -24.18
C ARG A 214 14.25 -9.97 -25.60
N HIS A 215 13.74 -9.25 -26.59
CA HIS A 215 14.26 -9.33 -27.94
C HIS A 215 15.51 -8.45 -27.95
N GLY A 216 16.65 -9.10 -28.14
CA GLY A 216 17.93 -8.46 -28.44
C GLY A 216 17.99 -7.97 -29.87
#